data_AF-A0A6A4UBT0-F1
#
_entry.id   AF-A0A6A4UBT0-F1
#
_cell.length_a   1.000
_cell.length_b   1.000
_cell.length_c   1.000
_cell.angle_alpha   90.00
_cell.angle_beta   90.00
_cell.angle_gamma   90.00
#
_symmetry.space_group_name_H-M   'P 1'
#
loop_
_entity.id
_entity.type
_entity.pdbx_description
1 polymer ?
#
loop_
_entity_poly.entity_id
_entity_poly.type
_entity_poly.pdbx_seq_one_letter_code
_entity_poly.pdbx_strand_id
1 'polypeptide(L)'
;MRNKSVALIVVILFASLSYAQNKISLLDTEKVNEYLELTQEQTKIINPKIEQIKKILEDDRRIISAIKERVKNNDEPGFFEKIGVKRGHDKRASKVEDLIDEIKDQLNDQQIQKFKNIEKPELKPLKKEEIFGK
;
A
#
# COMPACT_ATOMS: atom_id res chain seq x y z
N MET A 1 -0.91 55.49 -26.74
CA MET A 1 -1.22 54.20 -27.41
C MET A 1 0.11 53.45 -27.51
N ARG A 2 0.31 52.21 -27.07
CA ARG A 2 -0.58 51.07 -26.83
C ARG A 2 0.00 50.24 -25.68
N ASN A 3 -0.92 49.68 -24.91
CA ASN A 3 -0.69 48.92 -23.70
C ASN A 3 -0.11 47.53 -23.97
N LYS A 4 0.76 47.11 -23.04
CA LYS A 4 0.71 45.83 -22.29
C LYS A 4 0.43 44.58 -23.12
N SER A 5 1.47 43.85 -23.48
CA SER A 5 1.38 42.46 -23.92
C SER A 5 2.63 41.68 -23.49
N VAL A 6 2.89 41.66 -22.18
CA VAL A 6 3.86 40.74 -21.57
C VAL A 6 3.24 40.19 -20.29
N ALA A 7 2.14 39.44 -20.41
CA ALA A 7 1.45 38.87 -19.25
C ALA A 7 0.79 37.51 -19.52
N LEU A 8 1.23 36.76 -20.54
CA LEU A 8 0.57 35.50 -20.90
C LEU A 8 1.49 34.27 -20.95
N ILE A 9 2.82 34.43 -20.89
CA ILE A 9 3.74 33.30 -21.07
C ILE A 9 4.20 32.68 -19.73
N VAL A 10 4.09 33.40 -18.60
CA VAL A 10 4.51 32.88 -17.29
C VAL A 10 3.45 31.96 -16.65
N VAL A 11 2.18 32.08 -17.02
CA VAL A 11 1.10 31.27 -16.43
C VAL A 11 1.08 29.83 -16.97
N ILE A 12 1.54 29.60 -18.20
CA ILE A 12 1.50 28.26 -18.84
C ILE A 12 2.66 27.36 -18.35
N LEU A 13 3.79 27.94 -17.94
CA LEU A 13 4.94 27.18 -17.43
C LEU A 13 4.72 26.59 -16.02
N PHE A 14 3.75 27.10 -15.25
CA PHE A 14 3.36 26.50 -13.96
C PHE A 14 2.38 25.33 -14.10
N ALA A 15 1.68 25.19 -15.23
CA ALA A 15 0.76 24.08 -15.46
C ALA A 15 1.47 22.78 -15.90
N SER A 16 2.73 22.86 -16.33
CA SER A 16 3.53 21.70 -16.76
C SER A 16 4.46 21.15 -15.68
N LEU A 17 4.44 21.70 -14.47
CA LEU A 17 4.84 20.95 -13.28
C LEU A 17 3.71 19.98 -12.95
N SER A 18 3.43 19.07 -13.88
CA SER A 18 2.87 17.77 -13.57
C SER A 18 3.87 17.13 -12.63
N TYR A 19 3.71 17.47 -11.34
CA TYR A 19 4.43 16.90 -10.22
C TYR A 19 4.58 15.42 -10.56
N ALA A 20 5.81 14.92 -10.55
CA ALA A 20 6.01 13.56 -10.11
C ALA A 20 5.40 13.52 -8.71
N GLN A 21 4.09 13.30 -8.65
CA GLN A 21 3.33 13.31 -7.43
C GLN A 21 3.83 12.05 -6.73
N ASN A 22 4.82 12.24 -5.84
CA ASN A 22 5.33 11.19 -4.99
C ASN A 22 4.11 10.49 -4.42
N LYS A 23 3.81 9.29 -4.93
CA LYS A 23 2.62 8.55 -4.51
C LYS A 23 2.82 8.27 -3.03
N ILE A 24 1.92 8.77 -2.21
CA ILE A 24 2.00 8.59 -0.77
C ILE A 24 1.64 7.13 -0.51
N SER A 25 2.55 6.39 0.10
CA SER A 25 2.27 5.02 0.52
C SER A 25 1.36 5.04 1.76
N LEU A 26 0.37 4.16 1.80
CA LEU A 26 -0.45 3.94 3.00
C LEU A 26 0.39 3.52 4.21
N LEU A 27 1.57 2.93 3.97
CA LEU A 27 2.48 2.49 5.03
C LEU A 27 3.29 3.65 5.64
N ASP A 28 3.27 4.83 5.03
CA ASP A 28 3.91 6.04 5.56
C ASP A 28 2.91 6.79 6.44
N THR A 29 2.76 6.33 7.68
CA THR A 29 1.74 6.79 8.62
C THR A 29 1.74 8.31 8.80
N GLU A 30 2.92 8.94 8.89
CA GLU A 30 3.05 10.39 9.05
C GLU A 30 2.52 11.13 7.82
N LYS A 31 2.98 10.75 6.61
CA LYS A 31 2.51 11.39 5.37
C LYS A 31 1.03 11.15 5.10
N VAL A 32 0.49 10.00 5.49
CA VAL A 32 -0.95 9.72 5.37
C VAL A 32 -1.75 10.67 6.26
N ASN A 33 -1.32 10.86 7.51
CA ASN A 33 -2.00 11.74 8.46
C ASN A 33 -1.98 13.19 7.98
N GLU A 34 -0.83 13.66 7.50
CA GLU A 34 -0.66 15.01 6.94
C GLU A 34 -1.49 15.20 5.68
N TYR A 35 -1.42 14.27 4.74
CA TYR A 35 -2.08 14.40 3.43
C TYR A 35 -3.61 14.35 3.51
N LEU A 36 -4.13 13.43 4.34
CA LEU A 36 -5.56 13.31 4.58
C LEU A 36 -6.08 14.32 5.61
N GLU A 37 -5.18 15.09 6.24
CA GLU A 37 -5.53 16.04 7.31
C GLU A 37 -6.38 15.36 8.38
N LEU A 38 -5.91 14.20 8.87
CA LEU A 38 -6.68 13.39 9.82
C LEU A 38 -6.84 14.12 11.15
N THR A 39 -8.04 14.06 11.71
CA THR A 39 -8.28 14.51 13.09
C THR A 39 -7.56 13.60 14.08
N GLN A 40 -7.38 14.06 15.33
CA GLN A 40 -6.81 13.22 16.38
C GLN A 40 -7.63 11.94 16.61
N GLU A 41 -8.96 12.00 16.50
CA GLU A 41 -9.84 10.84 16.65
C GLU A 41 -9.64 9.84 15.51
N GLN A 42 -9.64 10.31 14.27
CA GLN A 42 -9.36 9.48 13.09
C GLN A 42 -7.97 8.84 13.19
N THR A 43 -6.95 9.60 13.61
CA THR A 43 -5.56 9.12 13.76
C THR A 43 -5.48 7.97 14.77
N LYS A 44 -6.20 8.06 15.89
CA LYS A 44 -6.25 6.99 16.91
C LYS A 44 -6.87 5.69 16.39
N ILE A 45 -7.72 5.75 15.37
CA ILE A 45 -8.39 4.58 14.78
C ILE A 45 -7.60 4.05 13.58
N ILE A 46 -7.10 4.94 12.71
CA ILE A 46 -6.45 4.61 11.44
C ILE A 46 -5.01 4.12 11.64
N ASN A 47 -4.20 4.79 12.48
CA ASN A 47 -2.79 4.40 12.65
C ASN A 47 -2.63 2.94 13.14
N PRO A 48 -3.40 2.46 14.13
CA PRO A 48 -3.32 1.06 14.54
C PRO A 48 -3.66 0.07 13.41
N LYS A 49 -4.56 0.43 12.48
CA LYS A 49 -4.87 -0.41 11.31
C LYS A 49 -3.71 -0.44 10.33
N ILE A 50 -3.06 0.70 10.08
CA ILE A 50 -1.85 0.78 9.26
C ILE A 50 -0.72 -0.07 9.87
N GLU A 51 -0.52 -0.02 11.19
CA GLU A 51 0.47 -0.86 11.88
C GLU A 51 0.13 -2.36 11.79
N GLN A 52 -1.17 -2.72 11.87
CA GLN A 52 -1.59 -4.11 11.63
C GLN A 52 -1.29 -4.56 10.20
N ILE A 53 -1.52 -3.71 9.20
CA ILE A 53 -1.16 -4.01 7.80
C ILE A 53 0.35 -4.25 7.70
N LYS A 54 1.19 -3.35 8.24
CA LYS A 54 2.66 -3.52 8.23
C LYS A 54 3.08 -4.87 8.81
N LYS A 55 2.52 -5.24 9.96
CA LYS A 55 2.79 -6.51 10.62
C LYS A 55 2.40 -7.71 9.76
N ILE A 56 1.21 -7.68 9.13
CA ILE A 56 0.76 -8.75 8.23
C ILE A 56 1.73 -8.94 7.05
N LEU A 57 2.18 -7.82 6.45
CA LEU A 57 3.12 -7.85 5.33
C LEU A 57 4.50 -8.40 5.74
N GLU A 58 4.98 -8.02 6.93
CA GLU A 58 6.23 -8.52 7.49
C GLU A 58 6.14 -10.02 7.80
N ASP A 59 5.06 -10.45 8.44
CA ASP A 59 4.81 -11.85 8.76
C ASP A 59 4.74 -12.71 7.49
N ASP A 60 4.02 -12.25 6.47
CA ASP A 60 3.95 -12.95 5.18
C ASP A 60 5.35 -13.08 4.55
N ARG A 61 6.09 -11.96 4.48
CA ARG A 61 7.47 -11.95 3.94
C ARG A 61 8.38 -12.93 4.68
N ARG A 62 8.29 -12.97 6.01
CA ARG A 62 9.08 -13.87 6.85
C ARG A 62 8.74 -15.33 6.58
N ILE A 63 7.46 -15.68 6.52
CA ILE A 63 7.00 -17.04 6.20
C ILE A 63 7.51 -17.47 4.82
N ILE A 64 7.31 -16.64 3.80
CA ILE A 64 7.75 -16.97 2.44
C ILE A 64 9.28 -17.09 2.33
N SER A 65 10.02 -16.23 3.04
CA SER A 65 11.48 -16.31 3.08
C SER A 65 11.96 -17.61 3.74
N ALA A 66 11.34 -18.03 4.84
CA ALA A 66 11.66 -19.28 5.51
C ALA A 66 11.38 -20.50 4.61
N ILE A 67 10.26 -20.50 3.87
CA ILE A 67 9.96 -21.57 2.91
C ILE A 67 11.00 -21.59 1.78
N LYS A 68 11.36 -20.43 1.23
CA LYS A 68 12.40 -20.33 0.18
C LYS A 68 13.74 -20.87 0.64
N GLU A 69 14.11 -20.61 1.89
CA GLU A 69 15.34 -21.11 2.48
C GLU A 69 15.33 -22.64 2.62
N ARG A 70 14.22 -23.22 3.09
CA ARG A 70 14.06 -24.68 3.15
C ARG A 70 14.16 -25.33 1.77
N VAL A 71 13.50 -24.77 0.76
CA VAL A 71 13.59 -25.24 -0.64
C VAL A 71 15.03 -25.20 -1.14
N LYS A 72 15.80 -24.13 -0.88
CA LYS A 72 17.22 -24.04 -1.25
C LYS A 72 18.08 -25.12 -0.58
N ASN A 73 17.67 -25.59 0.58
CA ASN A 73 18.36 -26.63 1.36
C ASN A 73 17.85 -28.04 1.04
N ASN A 74 17.12 -28.24 -0.07
CA ASN A 74 16.49 -29.50 -0.47
C ASN A 74 15.46 -30.06 0.54
N ASP A 75 14.93 -29.21 1.41
CA ASP A 75 13.83 -29.50 2.35
C ASP A 75 12.53 -28.88 1.81
N GLU A 76 12.07 -29.39 0.67
CA GLU A 76 10.86 -28.84 0.05
C GLU A 76 9.61 -29.21 0.86
N PRO A 77 8.72 -28.24 1.18
CA PRO A 77 7.45 -28.51 1.84
C PRO A 77 6.62 -29.59 1.14
N GLY A 78 5.97 -30.45 1.93
CA GLY A 78 5.03 -31.43 1.39
C GLY A 78 3.79 -30.78 0.75
N PHE A 79 3.03 -31.54 -0.05
CA PHE A 79 1.85 -31.03 -0.77
C PHE A 79 0.85 -30.25 0.11
N PHE A 80 0.49 -30.81 1.27
CA PHE A 80 -0.43 -30.15 2.20
C PHE A 80 0.14 -28.88 2.82
N GLU A 81 1.45 -28.85 3.06
CA GLU A 81 2.13 -27.67 3.59
C GLU A 81 2.13 -26.54 2.55
N LYS A 82 2.38 -26.85 1.26
CA LYS A 82 2.26 -25.87 0.18
C LYS A 82 0.86 -25.26 0.09
N ILE A 83 -0.18 -26.10 0.22
CA ILE A 83 -1.58 -25.63 0.27
C ILE A 83 -1.79 -24.73 1.48
N GLY A 84 -1.26 -25.11 2.65
CA GLY A 84 -1.33 -24.31 3.88
C GLY A 84 -0.68 -22.94 3.72
N VAL A 85 0.52 -22.86 3.12
CA VAL A 85 1.24 -21.62 2.83
C VAL A 85 0.41 -20.73 1.91
N LYS A 86 -0.13 -21.28 0.81
CA LYS A 86 -0.96 -20.52 -0.13
C LYS A 86 -2.23 -19.98 0.55
N ARG A 87 -2.99 -20.83 1.24
CA ARG A 87 -4.22 -20.42 1.94
C ARG A 87 -3.93 -19.37 3.03
N GLY A 88 -2.81 -19.52 3.73
CA GLY A 88 -2.37 -18.54 4.73
C GLY A 88 -2.07 -17.18 4.10
N HIS A 89 -1.40 -17.17 2.95
CA HIS A 89 -1.11 -15.95 2.19
C HIS A 89 -2.39 -15.29 1.67
N ASP A 90 -3.28 -16.05 1.03
CA ASP A 90 -4.57 -15.55 0.53
C ASP A 90 -5.41 -14.94 1.67
N LYS A 91 -5.42 -15.58 2.85
CA LYS A 91 -6.10 -15.06 4.05
C LYS A 91 -5.49 -13.74 4.54
N ARG A 92 -4.16 -13.62 4.51
CA ARG A 92 -3.46 -12.37 4.87
C ARG A 92 -3.74 -11.26 3.86
N ALA A 93 -3.79 -11.58 2.57
CA ALA A 93 -4.14 -10.64 1.50
C ALA A 93 -5.55 -10.07 1.73
N SER A 94 -6.55 -10.94 1.92
CA SER A 94 -7.91 -10.53 2.25
C SER A 94 -7.97 -9.68 3.52
N LYS A 95 -7.19 -10.02 4.56
CA LYS A 95 -7.19 -9.21 5.79
C LYS A 95 -6.59 -7.82 5.59
N VAL A 96 -5.62 -7.67 4.68
CA VAL A 96 -5.07 -6.35 4.31
C VAL A 96 -6.13 -5.53 3.59
N GLU A 97 -6.87 -6.11 2.65
CA GLU A 97 -7.99 -5.46 1.96
C GLU A 97 -9.07 -5.00 2.95
N ASP A 98 -9.50 -5.89 3.86
CA ASP A 98 -10.47 -5.54 4.91
C ASP A 98 -10.01 -4.34 5.74
N LEU A 99 -8.73 -4.31 6.15
CA LEU A 99 -8.18 -3.20 6.94
C LEU A 99 -8.12 -1.89 6.14
N ILE A 100 -7.88 -1.96 4.83
CA ILE A 100 -7.89 -0.78 3.95
C ILE A 100 -9.32 -0.23 3.82
N ASP A 101 -10.31 -1.10 3.69
CA ASP A 101 -11.72 -0.69 3.64
C ASP A 101 -12.17 -0.11 4.99
N GLU A 102 -11.80 -0.74 6.11
CA GLU A 102 -12.06 -0.21 7.45
C GLU A 102 -11.40 1.17 7.67
N ILE A 103 -10.23 1.44 7.09
CA ILE A 103 -9.61 2.79 7.11
C ILE A 103 -10.46 3.77 6.30
N LYS A 104 -10.90 3.38 5.10
CA LYS A 104 -11.69 4.22 4.20
C LYS A 104 -13.03 4.62 4.82
N ASP A 105 -13.66 3.73 5.60
CA ASP A 105 -14.92 3.99 6.29
C ASP A 105 -14.82 5.07 7.38
N GLN A 106 -13.61 5.39 7.84
CA GLN A 106 -13.36 6.47 8.81
C GLN A 106 -13.17 7.84 8.15
N LEU A 107 -13.14 7.90 6.82
CA LEU A 107 -12.84 9.10 6.06
C LEU A 107 -14.12 9.79 5.60
N ASN A 108 -14.11 11.12 5.59
CA ASN A 108 -15.17 11.89 4.94
C ASN A 108 -14.98 11.93 3.42
N ASP A 109 -15.98 12.46 2.68
CA ASP A 109 -15.97 12.49 1.22
C ASP A 109 -14.72 13.15 0.61
N GLN A 110 -14.24 14.24 1.19
CA GLN A 110 -13.04 14.94 0.71
C GLN A 110 -11.79 14.08 0.91
N GLN A 111 -11.66 13.46 2.08
CA GLN A 111 -10.57 12.54 2.41
C GLN A 111 -10.60 11.29 1.54
N ILE A 112 -11.78 10.74 1.22
CA ILE A 112 -11.94 9.59 0.32
C ILE A 112 -11.39 9.91 -1.08
N GLN A 113 -11.62 11.12 -1.60
CA GLN A 113 -11.05 11.51 -2.91
C GLN A 113 -9.52 11.56 -2.85
N LYS A 114 -8.93 12.10 -1.77
CA LYS A 114 -7.48 12.08 -1.56
C LYS A 114 -6.96 10.64 -1.41
N PHE A 115 -7.67 9.79 -0.67
CA PHE A 115 -7.30 8.40 -0.38
C PHE A 115 -7.17 7.53 -1.65
N LYS A 116 -7.86 7.87 -2.74
CA LYS A 116 -7.69 7.20 -4.04
C LYS A 116 -6.27 7.34 -4.60
N ASN A 117 -5.58 8.43 -4.26
CA ASN A 117 -4.22 8.72 -4.73
C ASN A 117 -3.13 8.12 -3.82
N ILE A 118 -3.51 7.56 -2.67
CA ILE A 118 -2.60 6.84 -1.79
C ILE A 118 -2.36 5.43 -2.36
N GLU A 119 -1.08 5.08 -2.49
CA GLU A 119 -0.63 3.74 -2.87
C GLU A 119 -0.93 2.75 -1.74
N LYS A 120 -1.75 1.75 -2.07
CA LYS A 120 -2.18 0.71 -1.15
C LYS A 120 -1.23 -0.49 -1.26
N PRO A 121 -0.79 -1.06 -0.13
CA PRO A 121 -0.07 -2.32 -0.17
C PRO A 121 -1.00 -3.42 -0.66
N GLU A 122 -0.44 -4.35 -1.43
CA GLU A 122 -1.15 -5.52 -1.93
C GLU A 122 -0.24 -6.74 -1.81
N LEU A 123 -0.78 -7.85 -1.34
CA LEU A 123 -0.13 -9.15 -1.39
C LEU A 123 -0.54 -9.84 -2.70
N LYS A 124 0.35 -9.77 -3.69
CA LYS A 124 0.12 -10.39 -4.99
C LYS A 124 -0.01 -11.92 -4.84
N PRO A 125 -0.90 -12.56 -5.60
CA PRO A 125 -1.04 -14.02 -5.57
C PRO A 125 0.32 -14.71 -5.77
N LEU A 126 0.67 -15.61 -4.84
CA LEU A 126 1.90 -16.38 -4.92
C LEU A 126 1.91 -17.30 -6.13
N LYS A 127 2.88 -17.10 -7.01
CA LYS A 127 3.16 -18.05 -8.09
C LYS A 127 4.03 -19.19 -7.55
N LYS A 128 3.80 -20.40 -8.06
CA LYS A 128 4.54 -21.58 -7.62
C LYS A 128 6.05 -21.38 -7.85
N GLU A 129 6.40 -20.79 -8.97
CA GLU A 129 7.78 -20.55 -9.42
C GLU A 129 8.52 -19.56 -8.51
N GLU A 130 7.80 -18.65 -7.87
CA GLU A 130 8.38 -17.65 -6.97
C GLU A 130 8.89 -18.27 -5.67
N ILE A 131 8.40 -19.45 -5.28
CA ILE A 131 8.72 -20.11 -4.01
C ILE A 131 9.48 -21.42 -4.24
N PHE A 132 9.06 -22.23 -5.21
CA PHE A 132 9.52 -23.60 -5.38
C PHE A 132 10.43 -23.81 -6.61
N GLY A 133 10.70 -22.76 -7.40
CA GLY A 133 11.45 -22.90 -8.64
C GLY A 133 10.61 -23.50 -9.79
N LYS A 134 11.27 -23.76 -10.93
CA LYS A 134 10.65 -24.38 -12.12
C LYS A 134 10.49 -25.89 -11.94
#